data_AF-A0A961G4Q4-F1
#
_entry.id   AF-A0A961G4Q4-F1
#
_cell.length_a   1.000
_cell.length_b   1.000
_cell.length_c   1.000
_cell.angle_alpha   90.00
_cell.angle_beta   90.00
_cell.angle_gamma   90.00
#
_symmetry.space_group_name_H-M   'P 1'
#
loop_
_entity.id
_entity.type
_entity.pdbx_description
1 polymer ?
#
loop_
_entity_poly.entity_id
_entity_poly.type
_entity_poly.pdbx_seq_one_letter_code
_entity_poly.pdbx_strand_id
1 'polypeptide(L)'
;GFLEANPDLASKLRSGEVNLTEWFNELLRLVYRLIFLMVAEDRNLLHPEKAKPEARALYAQGYSLQSLRKQCYRAATWDKHHDRYEGVKIVFRALTHGQPALALPALGGLFAEDRLPHLETARLRNRAFMEALYRLSWLDQKTGMVPVNWRAMETEELGSVYESLLELQPQLGDDGKTLLFASEAAE
;
A
#
# COMPACT_ATOMS: atom_id res chain seq x y z
N GLY A 1 12.58 -5.39 -1.45
CA GLY A 1 11.84 -4.10 -1.42
C GLY A 1 12.30 -3.16 -0.32
N PHE A 2 11.53 -3.06 0.78
CA PHE A 2 11.88 -2.20 1.92
C PHE A 2 13.22 -2.56 2.55
N LEU A 3 13.47 -3.85 2.81
CA LEU A 3 14.72 -4.29 3.47
C LEU A 3 15.97 -3.98 2.64
N GLU A 4 15.89 -4.04 1.31
CA GLU A 4 16.99 -3.63 0.43
C GLU A 4 17.29 -2.14 0.49
N ALA A 5 16.25 -1.30 0.60
CA ALA A 5 16.38 0.15 0.56
C ALA A 5 16.71 0.75 1.94
N ASN A 6 16.54 -0.03 3.02
CA ASN A 6 16.73 0.40 4.41
C ASN A 6 17.60 -0.64 5.15
N PRO A 7 18.93 -0.60 4.96
CA PRO A 7 19.84 -1.60 5.51
C PRO A 7 19.86 -1.60 7.05
N ASP A 8 19.62 -0.46 7.70
CA ASP A 8 19.49 -0.36 9.15
C ASP A 8 18.30 -1.20 9.67
N LEU A 9 17.13 -1.02 9.06
CA LEU A 9 15.93 -1.81 9.37
C LEU A 9 16.17 -3.32 9.14
N ALA A 10 16.84 -3.68 8.04
CA ALA A 10 17.19 -5.07 7.76
C ALA A 10 18.12 -5.66 8.84
N SER A 11 19.13 -4.92 9.28
CA SER A 11 20.03 -5.34 10.37
C SER A 11 19.28 -5.50 11.70
N LYS A 12 18.38 -4.57 12.03
CA LYS A 12 17.57 -4.62 13.26
C LYS A 12 16.66 -5.84 13.29
N LEU A 13 15.97 -6.13 12.19
CA LEU A 13 15.16 -7.35 12.05
C LEU A 13 16.00 -8.62 12.19
N ARG A 14 17.19 -8.65 11.57
CA ARG A 14 18.10 -9.80 11.67
C ARG A 14 18.62 -10.02 13.10
N SER A 15 18.90 -8.93 13.82
CA SER A 15 19.37 -8.99 15.22
C SER A 15 18.25 -9.32 16.23
N GLY A 16 16.99 -9.20 15.83
CA GLY A 16 15.82 -9.32 16.71
C GLY A 16 15.48 -8.05 17.49
N GLU A 17 16.20 -6.94 17.29
CA GLU A 17 15.86 -5.63 17.89
C GLU A 17 14.47 -5.16 17.45
N VAL A 18 14.13 -5.38 16.17
CA VAL A 18 12.77 -5.22 15.65
C VAL A 18 12.16 -6.61 15.48
N ASN A 19 10.99 -6.82 16.05
CA ASN A 19 10.26 -8.08 15.90
C ASN A 19 9.71 -8.21 14.46
N LEU A 20 9.99 -9.35 13.82
CA LEU A 20 9.58 -9.62 12.44
C LEU A 20 8.06 -9.64 12.26
N THR A 21 7.33 -10.25 13.19
CA THR A 21 5.86 -10.33 13.15
C THR A 21 5.23 -8.95 13.30
N GLU A 22 5.74 -8.11 14.22
CA GLU A 22 5.25 -6.74 14.37
C GLU A 22 5.50 -5.90 13.12
N TRP A 23 6.69 -6.01 12.53
CA TRP A 23 6.98 -5.32 11.27
C TRP A 23 6.14 -5.83 10.11
N PHE A 24 5.86 -7.14 10.05
CA PHE A 24 4.93 -7.71 9.08
C PHE A 24 3.50 -7.19 9.27
N ASN A 25 3.03 -7.03 10.51
CA ASN A 25 1.75 -6.40 10.80
C ASN A 25 1.68 -4.95 10.29
N GLU A 26 2.79 -4.20 10.30
CA GLU A 26 2.85 -2.89 9.63
C GLU A 26 2.70 -3.01 8.11
N LEU A 27 3.34 -4.00 7.47
CA LEU A 27 3.16 -4.23 6.03
C LEU A 27 1.70 -4.55 5.70
N LEU A 28 1.02 -5.36 6.51
CA LEU A 28 -0.41 -5.66 6.34
C LEU A 28 -1.25 -4.38 6.44
N ARG A 29 -1.01 -3.54 7.45
CA ARG A 29 -1.69 -2.24 7.58
C ARG A 29 -1.42 -1.32 6.39
N LEU A 30 -0.20 -1.33 5.84
CA LEU A 30 0.12 -0.59 4.62
C LEU A 30 -0.70 -1.10 3.43
N VAL A 31 -0.78 -2.42 3.21
CA VAL A 31 -1.62 -3.01 2.17
C VAL A 31 -3.09 -2.62 2.37
N TYR A 32 -3.59 -2.65 3.61
CA TYR A 32 -4.97 -2.26 3.92
C TYR A 32 -5.24 -0.78 3.64
N ARG A 33 -4.29 0.12 3.95
CA ARG A 33 -4.40 1.54 3.59
C ARG A 33 -4.50 1.74 2.07
N LEU A 34 -3.73 0.98 1.29
CA LEU A 34 -3.78 1.04 -0.17
C LEU A 34 -5.13 0.52 -0.68
N ILE A 35 -5.60 -0.64 -0.20
CA ILE A 35 -6.90 -1.21 -0.58
C ILE A 35 -8.03 -0.25 -0.22
N PHE A 36 -8.03 0.28 1.00
CA PHE A 36 -9.01 1.27 1.44
C PHE A 36 -9.06 2.47 0.49
N LEU A 37 -7.91 3.04 0.14
CA LEU A 37 -7.84 4.15 -0.80
C LEU A 37 -8.37 3.78 -2.19
N MET A 38 -8.01 2.61 -2.71
CA MET A 38 -8.50 2.13 -4.01
C MET A 38 -10.03 2.00 -4.03
N VAL A 39 -10.62 1.40 -2.99
CA VAL A 39 -12.07 1.26 -2.85
C VAL A 39 -12.74 2.63 -2.68
N ALA A 40 -12.19 3.50 -1.81
CA ALA A 40 -12.74 4.83 -1.55
C ALA A 40 -12.70 5.73 -2.79
N GLU A 41 -11.62 5.68 -3.57
CA GLU A 41 -11.49 6.40 -4.84
C GLU A 41 -12.47 5.84 -5.89
N ASP A 42 -12.48 4.51 -6.12
CA ASP A 42 -13.28 3.89 -7.18
C ASP A 42 -14.80 3.97 -6.90
N ARG A 43 -15.20 4.05 -5.63
CA ARG A 43 -16.59 4.33 -5.21
C ARG A 43 -16.91 5.82 -5.08
N ASN A 44 -15.93 6.70 -5.25
CA ASN A 44 -16.06 8.14 -5.04
C ASN A 44 -16.56 8.51 -3.62
N LEU A 45 -16.06 7.80 -2.61
CA LEU A 45 -16.39 7.96 -1.19
C LEU A 45 -15.31 8.68 -0.38
N LEU A 46 -14.15 8.95 -0.98
CA LEU A 46 -13.01 9.54 -0.26
C LEU A 46 -13.26 10.99 0.17
N HIS A 47 -13.94 11.78 -0.65
CA HIS A 47 -14.13 13.20 -0.44
C HIS A 47 -15.50 13.50 0.19
N PRO A 48 -15.58 14.47 1.14
CA PRO A 48 -16.87 14.95 1.65
C PRO A 48 -17.76 15.46 0.52
N GLU A 49 -19.09 15.30 0.64
CA GLU A 49 -20.05 15.71 -0.40
C GLU A 49 -19.94 17.20 -0.79
N LYS A 50 -19.62 18.05 0.20
CA LYS A 50 -19.47 19.52 0.02
C LYS A 50 -18.06 19.95 -0.41
N ALA A 51 -17.20 19.01 -0.78
CA ALA A 51 -15.84 19.30 -1.21
C ALA A 51 -15.82 20.17 -2.48
N LYS A 52 -14.97 21.20 -2.48
CA LYS A 52 -14.76 22.07 -3.65
C LYS A 52 -14.24 21.26 -4.84
N PRO A 53 -14.79 21.42 -6.06
CA PRO A 53 -14.34 20.69 -7.24
C PRO A 53 -12.84 20.85 -7.52
N GLU A 54 -12.27 22.03 -7.26
CA GLU A 54 -10.86 22.33 -7.49
C GLU A 54 -9.94 21.52 -6.57
N ALA A 55 -10.33 21.34 -5.30
CA ALA A 55 -9.57 20.56 -4.33
C ALA A 55 -9.61 19.05 -4.68
N ARG A 56 -10.78 18.55 -5.12
CA ARG A 56 -10.91 17.17 -5.62
C ARG A 56 -10.07 16.95 -6.88
N ALA A 57 -10.07 17.91 -7.80
CA ALA A 57 -9.25 17.85 -9.01
C ALA A 57 -7.74 17.85 -8.69
N LEU A 58 -7.31 18.69 -7.75
CA LEU A 58 -5.92 18.73 -7.29
C LEU A 58 -5.47 17.38 -6.71
N TYR A 59 -6.30 16.76 -5.86
CA TYR A 59 -6.04 15.41 -5.36
C TYR A 59 -5.97 14.38 -6.49
N ALA A 60 -6.97 14.37 -7.37
CA ALA A 60 -7.07 13.39 -8.47
C ALA A 60 -5.85 13.45 -9.40
N GLN A 61 -5.35 14.65 -9.70
CA GLN A 61 -4.22 14.86 -10.61
C GLN A 61 -2.86 14.63 -9.93
N GLY A 62 -2.70 15.02 -8.67
CA GLY A 62 -1.41 15.00 -7.98
C GLY A 62 -1.14 13.77 -7.11
N TYR A 63 -2.19 13.18 -6.53
CA TYR A 63 -2.05 12.27 -5.38
C TYR A 63 -2.85 10.98 -5.46
N SER A 64 -3.83 10.86 -6.36
CA SER A 64 -4.69 9.67 -6.43
C SER A 64 -3.91 8.38 -6.70
N LEU A 65 -4.30 7.31 -6.01
CA LEU A 65 -3.82 5.97 -6.37
C LEU A 65 -4.32 5.57 -7.74
N GLN A 66 -5.52 5.99 -8.16
CA GLN A 66 -6.06 5.68 -9.48
C GLN A 66 -5.12 6.10 -10.62
N SER A 67 -4.48 7.27 -10.51
CA SER A 67 -3.47 7.71 -11.47
C SER A 67 -2.20 6.86 -11.44
N LEU A 68 -1.73 6.46 -10.26
CA LEU A 68 -0.58 5.57 -10.10
C LEU A 68 -0.85 4.15 -10.64
N ARG A 69 -2.06 3.62 -10.43
CA ARG A 69 -2.50 2.31 -10.92
C ARG A 69 -2.55 2.23 -12.44
N LYS A 70 -2.93 3.31 -13.11
CA LYS A 70 -2.87 3.42 -14.58
C LYS A 70 -1.42 3.44 -15.08
N GLN A 71 -0.52 4.04 -14.31
CA GLN A 71 0.90 4.14 -14.68
C GLN A 71 1.63 2.81 -14.49
N CYS A 72 1.33 2.04 -13.44
CA CYS A 72 2.04 0.81 -13.14
C CYS A 72 1.89 -0.29 -14.21
N TYR A 73 0.81 -0.25 -15.01
CA TYR A 73 0.63 -1.13 -16.17
C TYR A 73 1.74 -0.97 -17.23
N ARG A 74 2.36 0.22 -17.30
CA ARG A 74 3.48 0.50 -18.22
C ARG A 74 4.80 0.30 -17.47
N ALA A 75 5.51 -0.79 -17.77
CA ALA A 75 6.80 -1.13 -17.15
C ALA A 75 7.86 0.00 -17.25
N ALA A 76 7.76 0.89 -18.25
CA ALA A 76 8.64 2.05 -18.39
C ALA A 76 8.59 3.04 -17.21
N THR A 77 7.58 2.95 -16.35
CA THR A 77 7.43 3.80 -15.15
C THR A 77 8.17 3.25 -13.92
N TRP A 78 8.84 2.10 -14.05
CA TRP A 78 9.48 1.39 -12.95
C TRP A 78 10.96 1.82 -12.84
N ASP A 79 11.18 3.06 -12.43
CA ASP A 79 12.51 3.61 -12.27
C ASP A 79 13.17 3.25 -10.91
N LYS A 80 14.38 3.77 -10.68
CA LYS A 80 15.18 3.53 -9.48
C LYS A 80 15.01 4.63 -8.41
N HIS A 81 14.16 5.62 -8.64
CA HIS A 81 13.88 6.67 -7.67
C HIS A 81 12.99 6.14 -6.53
N HIS A 82 12.59 7.02 -5.61
CA HIS A 82 11.91 6.67 -4.36
C HIS A 82 10.70 7.56 -4.06
N ASP A 83 10.35 8.47 -4.97
CA ASP A 83 9.39 9.54 -4.77
C ASP A 83 7.93 9.06 -4.73
N ARG A 84 7.59 7.93 -5.36
CA ARG A 84 6.19 7.47 -5.46
C ARG A 84 5.61 7.08 -4.11
N TYR A 85 6.38 6.33 -3.33
CA TYR A 85 5.95 5.95 -1.99
C TYR A 85 5.91 7.17 -1.05
N GLU A 86 6.86 8.11 -1.18
CA GLU A 86 6.83 9.37 -0.42
C GLU A 86 5.58 10.21 -0.73
N GLY A 87 5.13 10.23 -1.99
CA GLY A 87 3.86 10.85 -2.37
C GLY A 87 2.65 10.22 -1.68
N VAL A 88 2.64 8.89 -1.54
CA VAL A 88 1.56 8.18 -0.81
C VAL A 88 1.59 8.48 0.69
N LYS A 89 2.77 8.63 1.31
CA LYS A 89 2.86 9.07 2.72
C LYS A 89 2.22 10.44 2.95
N ILE A 90 2.30 11.35 1.98
CA ILE A 90 1.58 12.64 2.06
C ILE A 90 0.07 12.42 2.19
N VAL A 91 -0.50 11.50 1.40
CA VAL A 91 -1.92 11.14 1.47
C VAL A 91 -2.26 10.50 2.82
N PHE A 92 -1.42 9.60 3.33
CA PHE A 92 -1.65 8.99 4.64
C PHE A 92 -1.66 10.02 5.76
N ARG A 93 -0.66 10.91 5.82
CA ARG A 93 -0.62 12.01 6.80
C ARG A 93 -1.82 12.96 6.65
N ALA A 94 -2.22 13.24 5.41
CA ALA A 94 -3.42 14.03 5.14
C ALA A 94 -4.71 13.35 5.63
N LEU A 95 -4.80 12.02 5.56
CA LEU A 95 -5.93 11.26 6.10
C LEU A 95 -5.88 11.07 7.62
N THR A 96 -4.72 11.27 8.24
CA THR A 96 -4.60 11.30 9.70
C THR A 96 -5.28 12.54 10.28
N HIS A 97 -4.98 13.73 9.75
CA HIS A 97 -5.42 15.02 10.33
C HIS A 97 -6.46 15.77 9.51
N GLY A 98 -6.75 15.31 8.30
CA GLY A 98 -7.47 16.06 7.29
C GLY A 98 -6.55 17.01 6.52
N GLN A 99 -6.89 17.24 5.25
CA GLN A 99 -6.22 18.22 4.40
C GLN A 99 -7.25 18.93 3.51
N PRO A 100 -7.74 20.12 3.93
CA PRO A 100 -8.72 20.89 3.18
C PRO A 100 -8.30 21.22 1.75
N ALA A 101 -7.00 21.47 1.51
CA ALA A 101 -6.49 21.81 0.18
C ALA A 101 -6.65 20.66 -0.84
N LEU A 102 -6.72 19.42 -0.35
CA LEU A 102 -6.93 18.21 -1.17
C LEU A 102 -8.33 17.62 -0.97
N ALA A 103 -9.21 18.31 -0.24
CA ALA A 103 -10.51 17.81 0.19
C ALA A 103 -10.45 16.42 0.85
N LEU A 104 -9.38 16.14 1.62
CA LEU A 104 -9.23 14.89 2.34
C LEU A 104 -9.75 15.05 3.79
N PRO A 105 -10.64 14.17 4.26
CA PRO A 105 -11.13 14.19 5.63
C PRO A 105 -10.08 13.61 6.60
N ALA A 106 -10.20 13.93 7.88
CA ALA A 106 -9.50 13.22 8.94
C ALA A 106 -10.24 11.90 9.22
N LEU A 107 -9.63 10.77 8.86
CA LEU A 107 -10.20 9.44 9.08
C LEU A 107 -9.63 8.78 10.35
N GLY A 108 -8.40 9.12 10.76
CA GLY A 108 -7.75 8.50 11.90
C GLY A 108 -7.70 6.96 11.77
N GLY A 109 -7.81 6.24 12.90
CA GLY A 109 -7.97 4.78 12.91
C GLY A 109 -6.86 4.05 12.15
N LEU A 110 -7.20 3.48 10.99
CA LEU A 110 -6.26 2.84 10.06
C LEU A 110 -5.11 3.79 9.66
N PHE A 111 -5.39 5.09 9.56
CA PHE A 111 -4.46 6.15 9.19
C PHE A 111 -3.80 6.85 10.39
N ALA A 112 -3.96 6.37 11.62
CA ALA A 112 -3.27 6.95 12.77
C ALA A 112 -1.73 6.88 12.63
N GLU A 113 -1.02 7.84 13.21
CA GLU A 113 0.44 8.02 13.06
C GLU A 113 1.25 6.82 13.57
N ASP A 114 0.75 6.19 14.64
CA ASP A 114 1.39 5.09 15.36
C ASP A 114 1.26 3.72 14.67
N ARG A 115 0.58 3.65 13.52
CA ARG A 115 0.27 2.36 12.87
C ARG A 115 1.37 1.80 12.01
N LEU A 116 2.25 2.67 11.48
CA LEU A 116 3.34 2.33 10.56
C LEU A 116 4.69 2.94 10.99
N PRO A 117 5.13 2.81 12.26
CA PRO A 117 6.29 3.54 12.79
C PRO A 117 7.58 3.28 12.00
N HIS A 118 7.83 2.06 11.55
CA HIS A 118 9.02 1.75 10.75
C HIS A 118 8.83 2.17 9.30
N LEU A 119 7.64 1.93 8.73
CA LEU A 119 7.39 2.19 7.30
C LEU A 119 7.23 3.69 6.97
N GLU A 120 6.84 4.53 7.93
CA GLU A 120 6.72 5.98 7.75
C GLU A 120 8.09 6.61 7.44
N THR A 121 9.15 6.12 8.08
CA THR A 121 10.52 6.59 7.83
C THR A 121 11.23 5.80 6.73
N ALA A 122 10.74 4.60 6.39
CA ALA A 122 11.37 3.71 5.42
C ALA A 122 11.22 4.24 3.98
N ARG A 123 12.25 4.04 3.17
CA ARG A 123 12.24 4.33 1.74
C ARG A 123 11.84 3.09 0.94
N LEU A 124 11.16 3.28 -0.17
CA LEU A 124 10.84 2.20 -1.10
C LEU A 124 11.21 2.62 -2.52
N ARG A 125 11.90 1.75 -3.27
CA ARG A 125 12.21 2.02 -4.68
C ARG A 125 10.92 1.99 -5.49
N ASN A 126 10.79 2.91 -6.45
CA ASN A 126 9.64 3.01 -7.33
C ASN A 126 9.35 1.70 -8.04
N ARG A 127 10.36 1.00 -8.57
CA ARG A 127 10.19 -0.35 -9.13
C ARG A 127 9.43 -1.30 -8.20
N ALA A 128 9.84 -1.39 -6.93
CA ALA A 128 9.21 -2.31 -5.97
C ALA A 128 7.79 -1.84 -5.59
N PHE A 129 7.59 -0.54 -5.41
CA PHE A 129 6.27 0.03 -5.08
C PHE A 129 5.28 -0.14 -6.24
N MET A 130 5.70 0.17 -7.46
CA MET A 130 4.87 0.09 -8.66
C MET A 130 4.55 -1.37 -9.02
N GLU A 131 5.48 -2.30 -8.78
CA GLU A 131 5.21 -3.74 -8.91
C GLU A 131 4.15 -4.20 -7.90
N ALA A 132 4.25 -3.80 -6.63
CA ALA A 132 3.25 -4.12 -5.62
C ALA A 132 1.87 -3.56 -5.99
N LEU A 133 1.82 -2.29 -6.42
CA LEU A 133 0.58 -1.66 -6.86
C LEU A 133 0.00 -2.33 -8.11
N TYR A 134 0.86 -2.77 -9.04
CA TYR A 134 0.45 -3.54 -10.22
C TYR A 134 -0.22 -4.85 -9.82
N ARG A 135 0.43 -5.65 -8.95
CA ARG A 135 -0.10 -6.93 -8.45
C ARG A 135 -1.41 -6.77 -7.68
N LEU A 136 -1.62 -5.63 -7.02
CA LEU A 136 -2.89 -5.30 -6.38
C LEU A 136 -3.96 -4.78 -7.37
N SER A 137 -3.57 -4.27 -8.53
CA SER A 137 -4.50 -3.55 -9.42
C SER A 137 -4.93 -4.33 -10.64
N TRP A 138 -4.22 -5.40 -10.98
CA TRP A 138 -4.37 -6.13 -12.22
C TRP A 138 -4.33 -7.64 -11.97
N LEU A 139 -5.21 -8.36 -12.65
CA LEU A 139 -5.32 -9.81 -12.60
C LEU A 139 -4.95 -10.40 -13.96
N ASP A 140 -4.11 -11.42 -13.94
CA ASP A 140 -3.82 -12.20 -15.13
C ASP A 140 -4.96 -13.20 -15.37
N GLN A 141 -5.69 -13.01 -16.46
CA GLN A 141 -6.72 -13.94 -16.91
C GLN A 141 -6.33 -14.55 -18.25
N LYS A 142 -6.96 -15.67 -18.62
CA LYS A 142 -6.72 -16.34 -19.91
C LYS A 142 -6.89 -15.42 -21.13
N THR A 143 -7.73 -14.39 -21.00
CA THR A 143 -8.04 -13.40 -22.03
C THR A 143 -7.10 -12.19 -22.02
N GLY A 144 -6.15 -12.16 -21.09
CA GLY A 144 -5.21 -11.07 -20.88
C GLY A 144 -5.33 -10.44 -19.49
N MET A 145 -4.55 -9.37 -19.31
CA MET A 145 -4.51 -8.63 -18.05
C MET A 145 -5.74 -7.74 -17.90
N VAL A 146 -6.49 -7.90 -16.81
CA VAL A 146 -7.69 -7.09 -16.53
C VAL A 146 -7.55 -6.33 -15.21
N PRO A 147 -8.11 -5.12 -15.09
CA PRO A 147 -8.04 -4.38 -13.83
C PRO A 147 -8.94 -5.03 -12.77
N VAL A 148 -8.48 -5.05 -11.52
CA VAL A 148 -9.31 -5.42 -10.36
C VAL A 148 -10.42 -4.38 -10.19
N ASN A 149 -11.66 -4.85 -10.09
CA ASN A 149 -12.84 -4.00 -9.91
C ASN A 149 -13.10 -3.72 -8.42
N TRP A 150 -12.27 -2.87 -7.80
CA TRP A 150 -12.43 -2.47 -6.39
C TRP A 150 -13.77 -1.77 -6.11
N ARG A 151 -14.42 -1.18 -7.12
CA ARG A 151 -15.73 -0.56 -6.96
C ARG A 151 -16.80 -1.60 -6.62
N ALA A 152 -16.80 -2.72 -7.33
CA ALA A 152 -17.80 -3.78 -7.19
C ALA A 152 -17.47 -4.82 -6.11
N MET A 153 -16.28 -4.74 -5.50
CA MET A 153 -15.82 -5.73 -4.54
C MET A 153 -16.74 -5.81 -3.30
N GLU A 154 -17.25 -6.99 -3.00
CA GLU A 154 -18.18 -7.18 -1.89
C GLU A 154 -17.45 -7.28 -0.54
N THR A 155 -18.19 -7.11 0.55
CA THR A 155 -17.63 -7.21 1.91
C THR A 155 -17.04 -8.60 2.17
N GLU A 156 -17.65 -9.65 1.62
CA GLU A 156 -17.17 -11.03 1.74
C GLU A 156 -15.84 -11.24 1.01
N GLU A 157 -15.69 -10.69 -0.20
CA GLU A 157 -14.44 -10.76 -0.97
C GLU A 157 -13.32 -9.98 -0.29
N LEU A 158 -13.62 -8.82 0.30
CA LEU A 158 -12.65 -8.10 1.13
C LEU A 158 -12.27 -8.92 2.36
N GLY A 159 -13.26 -9.55 3.01
CA GLY A 159 -13.04 -10.44 4.13
C GLY A 159 -12.08 -11.58 3.81
N SER A 160 -12.30 -12.29 2.69
CA SER A 160 -11.42 -13.40 2.29
C SER A 160 -9.99 -12.93 2.00
N VAL A 161 -9.80 -11.77 1.35
CA VAL A 161 -8.48 -11.17 1.16
C VAL A 161 -7.79 -10.89 2.50
N TYR A 162 -8.55 -10.41 3.50
CA TYR A 162 -7.99 -10.16 4.83
C TYR A 162 -7.56 -11.44 5.54
N GLU A 163 -8.42 -12.46 5.55
CA GLU A 163 -8.11 -13.75 6.19
C GLU A 163 -6.88 -14.40 5.55
N SER A 164 -6.82 -14.48 4.21
CA SER A 164 -5.66 -15.05 3.52
C SER A 164 -4.36 -14.29 3.79
N LEU A 165 -4.41 -12.99 4.05
CA LEU A 165 -3.23 -12.21 4.42
C LEU A 165 -2.80 -12.45 5.88
N LEU A 166 -3.73 -12.75 6.78
CA LEU A 166 -3.46 -13.03 8.20
C LEU A 166 -2.93 -14.46 8.41
N GLU A 167 -3.25 -15.38 7.51
CA GLU A 167 -2.69 -16.74 7.49
C GLU A 167 -1.18 -16.77 7.18
N LEU A 168 -0.65 -15.71 6.55
CA LEU A 168 0.75 -15.63 6.18
C LEU A 168 1.67 -15.57 7.41
N GLN A 169 2.60 -16.52 7.49
CA GLN A 169 3.64 -16.55 8.53
C GLN A 169 4.97 -16.04 7.97
N PRO A 170 5.41 -14.81 8.30
CA PRO A 170 6.61 -14.21 7.73
C PRO A 170 7.88 -14.90 8.24
N GLN A 171 8.83 -15.11 7.33
CA GLN A 171 10.18 -15.58 7.61
C GLN A 171 11.19 -14.67 6.92
N LEU A 172 12.26 -14.30 7.62
CA LEU A 172 13.34 -13.53 7.03
C LEU A 172 14.25 -14.49 6.24
N GLY A 173 14.46 -14.22 4.95
CA GLY A 173 15.39 -15.00 4.13
C GLY A 173 16.84 -14.84 4.59
N ASP A 174 17.70 -15.79 4.22
CA ASP A 174 19.12 -15.83 4.61
C ASP A 174 19.89 -14.57 4.18
N ASP A 175 19.46 -13.95 3.07
CA ASP A 175 20.01 -12.69 2.55
C ASP A 175 19.68 -11.47 3.44
N GLY A 176 18.75 -11.62 4.41
CA GLY A 176 18.23 -10.56 5.29
C GLY A 176 17.45 -9.47 4.58
N LYS A 177 17.10 -9.69 3.31
CA LYS A 177 16.50 -8.68 2.41
C LYS A 177 15.23 -9.18 1.75
N THR A 178 15.03 -10.49 1.75
CA THR A 178 13.85 -11.16 1.25
C THR A 178 12.94 -11.56 2.40
N LEU A 179 11.63 -11.35 2.22
CA LEU A 179 10.60 -11.87 3.10
C LEU A 179 9.99 -13.10 2.43
N LEU A 180 10.08 -14.24 3.11
CA LEU A 180 9.48 -15.50 2.72
C LEU A 180 8.24 -15.73 3.59
N PHE A 181 7.38 -16.63 3.15
CA PHE A 181 6.24 -17.08 3.94
C PHE A 181 6.35 -18.58 4.11
N ALA A 182 6.06 -19.08 5.31
CA ALA A 182 5.91 -20.51 5.50
C ALA A 182 4.76 -20.96 4.57
N SER A 183 5.05 -21.76 3.56
CA SER A 183 4.00 -22.47 2.85
C SER A 183 3.47 -23.56 3.77
N GLU A 184 2.16 -23.76 3.82
CA GLU A 184 1.61 -25.06 4.16
C GLU A 184 2.11 -26.07 3.10
N ALA A 185 3.31 -26.59 3.31
CA ALA A 185 3.89 -27.70 2.55
C ALA A 185 4.41 -28.70 3.58
N ALA A 186 3.46 -29.27 4.30
CA ALA A 186 3.60 -30.56 4.97
C ALA A 186 2.22 -31.22 5.03
N GLU A 187 1.70 -31.61 3.87
CA GLU A 187 0.97 -32.87 3.67
C GLU A 187 1.14 -33.36 2.22
#